data_AF-A0A7J4XME7-F1
#
_entry.id   AF-A0A7J4XME7-F1
#
_cell.length_a   1.000
_cell.length_b   1.000
_cell.length_c   1.000
_cell.angle_alpha   90.00
_cell.angle_beta   90.00
_cell.angle_gamma   90.00
#
_symmetry.space_group_name_H-M   'P 1'
#
loop_
_entity.id
_entity.type
_entity.pdbx_description
1 polymer ?
#
loop_
_entity_poly.entity_id
_entity_poly.type
_entity_poly.pdbx_seq_one_letter_code
_entity_poly.pdbx_strand_id
1 'polypeptide(L)'
;MKSVLLMCWMALLSVAVSAQDFASRFLTEHKADSNLTCITISPKMMEEIMKSDAEKDDEVLEIISNLKSMQMLTAKVEGQKYYDEALKVVEKNSGRFEPFLSFKDKAENCQIMIRKKKDAIVELVMLMHEKNQFAVINFTGNMSPEFISKLAASMKPKRS
;
A
#
# COMPACT_ATOMS: atom_id res chain seq x y z
N MET A 1 -36.08 32.60 -0.49
CA MET A 1 -35.99 31.42 -1.39
C MET A 1 -34.59 31.20 -1.98
N LYS A 2 -33.85 32.26 -2.34
CA LYS A 2 -32.47 32.20 -2.85
C LYS A 2 -31.46 31.59 -1.86
N SER A 3 -31.63 31.89 -0.56
CA SER A 3 -30.73 31.48 0.51
C SER A 3 -30.87 30.00 0.92
N VAL A 4 -32.02 29.38 0.65
CA VAL A 4 -32.27 27.96 0.96
C VAL A 4 -31.60 27.06 -0.09
N LEU A 5 -31.55 27.49 -1.35
CA LEU A 5 -30.84 26.79 -2.42
C LEU A 5 -29.32 26.72 -2.16
N LEU A 6 -28.73 27.78 -1.59
CA LEU A 6 -27.31 27.85 -1.23
C LEU A 6 -26.94 26.95 -0.04
N MET A 7 -27.85 26.75 0.91
CA MET A 7 -27.66 25.83 2.04
C MET A 7 -27.68 24.36 1.62
N CYS A 8 -28.49 24.00 0.61
CA CYS A 8 -28.48 22.65 0.04
C CYS A 8 -27.19 22.33 -0.74
N TRP A 9 -26.47 23.34 -1.24
CA TRP A 9 -25.23 23.12 -2.00
C TRP A 9 -24.01 22.79 -1.13
N MET A 10 -23.94 23.33 0.10
CA MET A 10 -22.87 23.02 1.06
C MET A 10 -23.02 21.65 1.72
N ALA A 11 -24.24 21.08 1.73
CA ALA A 11 -24.49 19.75 2.30
C ALA A 11 -23.90 18.60 1.46
N LEU A 12 -23.50 18.85 0.21
CA LEU A 12 -22.96 17.84 -0.71
C LEU A 12 -21.42 17.68 -0.65
N LEU A 13 -20.72 18.39 0.23
CA LEU A 13 -19.26 18.23 0.41
C LEU A 13 -18.88 16.99 1.23
N SER A 14 -19.86 16.20 1.66
CA SER A 14 -19.63 14.99 2.43
C SER A 14 -19.18 13.82 1.54
N VAL A 15 -17.86 13.59 1.60
CA VAL A 15 -17.17 12.29 1.43
C VAL A 15 -16.88 11.83 -0.01
N ALA A 16 -15.92 12.50 -0.65
CA ALA A 16 -15.07 11.85 -1.65
C ALA A 16 -13.78 11.26 -1.01
N VAL A 17 -13.91 10.47 0.06
CA VAL A 17 -12.79 9.69 0.63
C VAL A 17 -12.34 8.53 -0.28
N SER A 18 -13.07 8.27 -1.36
CA SER A 18 -12.86 7.12 -2.24
C SER A 18 -11.50 7.11 -2.99
N ALA A 19 -10.78 8.22 -3.06
CA ALA A 19 -9.53 8.32 -3.82
C ALA A 19 -8.27 7.99 -3.01
N GLN A 20 -8.34 7.95 -1.68
CA GLN A 20 -7.17 7.75 -0.84
C GLN A 20 -6.68 6.29 -0.92
N ASP A 21 -5.37 6.12 -1.12
CA ASP A 21 -4.67 4.84 -1.06
C ASP A 21 -4.70 4.22 0.36
N PHE A 22 -4.23 2.98 0.49
CA PHE A 22 -4.28 2.20 1.70
C PHE A 22 -3.47 2.83 2.84
N ALA A 23 -2.19 3.15 2.61
CA ALA A 23 -1.31 3.65 3.68
C ALA A 23 -1.81 5.01 4.21
N SER A 24 -2.21 5.90 3.31
CA SER A 24 -2.80 7.19 3.67
C SER A 24 -4.10 7.00 4.48
N ARG A 25 -4.96 6.04 4.10
CA ARG A 25 -6.18 5.70 4.84
C ARG A 25 -5.88 5.14 6.23
N PHE A 26 -4.94 4.20 6.31
CA PHE A 26 -4.50 3.60 7.57
C PHE A 26 -3.99 4.66 8.54
N LEU A 27 -3.15 5.60 8.08
CA LEU A 27 -2.70 6.74 8.88
C LEU A 27 -3.84 7.68 9.29
N THR A 28 -4.85 7.84 8.46
CA THR A 28 -6.02 8.67 8.78
C THR A 28 -6.86 8.06 9.90
N GLU A 29 -6.94 6.73 9.98
CA GLU A 29 -7.59 6.01 11.07
C GLU A 29 -6.75 6.01 12.37
N HIS A 30 -5.42 6.17 12.26
CA HIS A 30 -4.47 6.19 13.39
C HIS A 30 -3.81 7.56 13.59
N LYS A 31 -4.56 8.64 13.35
CA LYS A 31 -4.03 10.01 13.51
C LYS A 31 -3.43 10.20 14.91
N ALA A 32 -2.24 10.80 14.94
CA ALA A 32 -1.45 11.10 16.14
C ALA A 32 -0.80 9.89 16.85
N ASP A 33 -0.78 8.71 16.23
CA ASP A 33 0.00 7.59 16.77
C ASP A 33 1.51 7.77 16.47
N SER A 34 2.30 8.02 17.51
CA SER A 34 3.75 8.23 17.42
C SER A 34 4.55 6.95 17.14
N ASN A 35 3.94 5.77 17.26
CA ASN A 35 4.60 4.51 16.95
C ASN A 35 4.63 4.22 15.44
N LEU A 36 3.77 4.90 14.68
CA LEU A 36 3.68 4.76 13.23
C LEU A 36 4.56 5.79 12.53
N THR A 37 5.49 5.30 11.72
CA THR A 37 6.30 6.12 10.81
C THR A 37 5.92 5.82 9.38
N CYS A 38 5.67 6.84 8.56
CA CYS A 38 5.41 6.68 7.14
C CYS A 38 6.38 7.51 6.30
N ILE A 39 7.02 6.85 5.34
CA ILE A 39 7.92 7.48 4.36
C ILE A 39 7.29 7.30 2.98
N THR A 40 7.26 8.38 2.19
CA THR A 40 6.81 8.33 0.80
C THR A 40 8.02 8.51 -0.12
N ILE A 41 8.21 7.58 -1.04
CA ILE A 41 9.29 7.57 -2.04
C ILE A 41 8.68 7.84 -3.41
N SER A 42 9.21 8.85 -4.09
CA SER A 42 8.82 9.19 -5.46
C SER A 42 9.46 8.23 -6.48
N PRO A 43 8.92 8.11 -7.70
CA PRO A 43 9.50 7.27 -8.75
C PRO A 43 10.96 7.60 -9.03
N LYS A 44 11.29 8.89 -9.12
CA LYS A 44 12.67 9.36 -9.30
C LYS A 44 13.59 8.89 -8.16
N MET A 45 13.13 8.92 -6.91
CA MET A 45 13.94 8.42 -5.79
C MET A 45 14.11 6.90 -5.84
N MET A 46 13.08 6.15 -6.23
CA MET A 46 13.17 4.69 -6.42
C MET A 46 14.18 4.34 -7.51
N GLU A 47 14.14 5.04 -8.65
CA GLU A 47 15.11 4.87 -9.74
C GLU A 47 16.55 5.11 -9.26
N GLU A 48 16.82 6.18 -8.51
CA GLU A 48 18.17 6.48 -8.02
C GLU A 48 18.67 5.43 -7.01
N ILE A 49 17.79 4.90 -6.14
CA ILE A 49 18.15 3.82 -5.22
C ILE A 49 18.54 2.56 -6.02
N MET A 50 17.76 2.20 -7.04
CA MET A 50 18.01 1.00 -7.85
C MET A 50 19.23 1.13 -8.77
N LYS A 51 19.51 2.33 -9.31
CA LYS A 51 20.74 2.58 -10.08
C LYS A 51 22.01 2.43 -9.23
N SER A 52 21.91 2.62 -7.92
CA SER A 52 23.03 2.47 -6.99
C SER A 52 23.32 1.01 -6.61
N ASP A 53 22.37 0.11 -6.84
CA ASP A 53 22.54 -1.33 -6.66
C ASP A 53 23.15 -1.92 -7.94
N ALA A 54 24.17 -2.78 -7.81
CA ALA A 54 25.05 -3.15 -8.93
C ALA A 54 24.41 -4.07 -9.99
N GLU A 55 23.16 -4.49 -9.79
CA GLU A 55 22.40 -5.34 -10.70
C GLU A 55 21.45 -4.49 -11.56
N LYS A 56 21.94 -4.12 -12.75
CA LYS A 56 21.14 -3.44 -13.77
C LYS A 56 20.14 -4.43 -14.37
N ASP A 57 18.87 -4.31 -14.00
CA ASP A 57 17.75 -4.86 -14.77
C ASP A 57 16.95 -3.69 -15.35
N ASP A 58 17.20 -3.36 -16.62
CA ASP A 58 16.51 -2.27 -17.33
C ASP A 58 14.98 -2.48 -17.33
N GLU A 59 14.52 -3.74 -17.24
CA GLU A 59 13.11 -4.09 -17.13
C GLU A 59 12.52 -3.65 -15.78
N VAL A 60 13.30 -3.69 -14.68
CA VAL A 60 12.86 -3.21 -13.36
C VAL A 60 12.74 -1.68 -13.34
N LEU A 61 13.63 -0.96 -14.03
CA LEU A 61 13.56 0.50 -14.15
C LEU A 61 12.31 0.95 -14.92
N GLU A 62 11.99 0.27 -16.03
CA GLU A 62 10.77 0.54 -16.79
C GLU A 62 9.51 0.31 -15.93
N ILE A 63 9.50 -0.76 -15.13
CA ILE A 63 8.41 -1.03 -14.21
C ILE A 63 8.28 0.07 -13.14
N ILE A 64 9.39 0.55 -12.56
CA ILE A 64 9.38 1.64 -11.57
C ILE A 64 8.87 2.94 -12.18
N SER A 65 9.21 3.23 -13.44
CA SER A 65 8.76 4.44 -14.13
C SER A 65 7.23 4.52 -14.26
N ASN A 66 6.54 3.39 -14.24
CA ASN A 66 5.07 3.30 -14.27
C ASN A 66 4.41 3.45 -12.89
N LEU A 67 5.21 3.48 -11.82
CA LEU A 67 4.75 3.78 -10.47
C LEU A 67 4.58 5.30 -10.28
N LYS A 68 3.63 5.67 -9.44
CA LYS A 68 3.41 7.05 -8.97
C LYS A 68 4.05 7.30 -7.62
N SER A 69 4.03 6.31 -6.73
CA SER A 69 4.68 6.38 -5.42
C SER A 69 4.85 5.00 -4.81
N MET A 70 5.81 4.90 -3.89
CA MET A 70 5.84 3.86 -2.86
C MET A 70 5.71 4.54 -1.49
N GLN A 71 4.88 4.00 -0.62
CA GLN A 71 4.80 4.40 0.78
C GLN A 71 5.19 3.22 1.64
N MET A 72 6.11 3.45 2.57
CA MET A 72 6.49 2.49 3.59
C MET A 72 6.01 3.01 4.93
N LEU A 73 5.09 2.28 5.54
CA LEU A 73 4.59 2.55 6.89
C LEU A 73 5.08 1.46 7.83
N THR A 74 5.60 1.84 9.00
CA THR A 74 6.20 0.88 9.94
C THR A 74 5.83 1.21 11.38
N ALA A 75 5.73 0.17 12.20
CA ALA A 75 5.74 0.24 13.65
C ALA A 75 6.75 -0.78 14.19
N LYS A 76 7.53 -0.35 15.19
CA LYS A 76 8.54 -1.23 15.84
C LYS A 76 8.02 -1.92 17.10
N VAL A 77 6.82 -1.56 17.52
CA VAL A 77 6.12 -2.06 18.71
C VAL A 77 4.68 -2.38 18.33
N GLU A 78 4.04 -3.25 19.13
CA GLU A 78 2.64 -3.65 18.93
C GLU A 78 2.35 -4.20 17.51
N GLY A 79 3.33 -4.84 16.87
CA GLY A 79 3.23 -5.23 15.46
C GLY A 79 1.98 -6.07 15.14
N GLN A 80 1.62 -7.02 16.00
CA GLN A 80 0.43 -7.84 15.84
C GLN A 80 -0.86 -7.01 15.85
N LYS A 81 -0.96 -6.02 16.76
CA LYS A 81 -2.13 -5.13 16.85
C LYS A 81 -2.31 -4.34 15.56
N TYR A 82 -1.25 -3.71 15.06
CA TYR A 82 -1.31 -2.94 13.82
C TYR A 82 -1.60 -3.81 12.60
N TYR A 83 -1.07 -5.04 12.58
CA TYR A 83 -1.37 -6.00 11.52
C TYR A 83 -2.85 -6.36 11.51
N ASP A 84 -3.43 -6.69 12.68
CA ASP A 84 -4.85 -7.02 12.80
C ASP A 84 -5.75 -5.81 12.46
N GLU A 85 -5.35 -4.60 12.83
CA GLU A 85 -6.02 -3.36 12.43
C GLU A 85 -5.97 -3.14 10.90
N ALA A 86 -4.83 -3.43 10.27
CA ALA A 86 -4.68 -3.34 8.83
C ALA A 86 -5.57 -4.35 8.09
N LEU A 87 -5.70 -5.58 8.62
CA LEU A 87 -6.65 -6.57 8.12
C LEU A 87 -8.09 -6.09 8.21
N LYS A 88 -8.47 -5.40 9.29
CA LYS A 88 -9.82 -4.81 9.40
C LYS A 88 -10.05 -3.71 8.36
N VAL A 89 -9.03 -2.90 8.04
CA VAL A 89 -9.14 -1.90 6.96
C VAL A 89 -9.39 -2.59 5.63
N VAL A 90 -8.70 -3.69 5.37
CA VAL A 90 -8.91 -4.54 4.20
C VAL A 90 -10.34 -5.07 4.13
N GLU A 91 -10.82 -5.70 5.21
CA GLU A 91 -12.15 -6.32 5.27
C GLU A 91 -13.28 -5.30 5.06
N LYS A 92 -13.18 -4.13 5.70
CA LYS A 92 -14.10 -3.00 5.50
C LYS A 92 -14.15 -2.50 4.05
N ASN A 93 -13.11 -2.79 3.26
CA ASN A 93 -12.95 -2.37 1.87
C ASN A 93 -12.83 -3.58 0.92
N SER A 94 -13.47 -4.70 1.25
CA SER A 94 -13.36 -5.96 0.50
C SER A 94 -13.77 -5.86 -0.99
N GLY A 95 -14.69 -4.97 -1.34
CA GLY A 95 -15.03 -4.70 -2.75
C GLY A 95 -13.97 -3.92 -3.54
N ARG A 96 -12.93 -3.42 -2.86
CA ARG A 96 -11.88 -2.58 -3.45
C ARG A 96 -10.54 -3.31 -3.59
N PHE A 97 -10.28 -4.33 -2.78
CA PHE A 97 -9.02 -5.05 -2.79
C PHE A 97 -9.22 -6.53 -3.07
N GLU A 98 -8.46 -7.04 -4.02
CA GLU A 98 -8.38 -8.45 -4.37
C GLU A 98 -7.14 -9.07 -3.70
N PRO A 99 -7.28 -10.17 -2.95
CA PRO A 99 -6.13 -10.93 -2.45
C PRO A 99 -5.28 -11.44 -3.62
N PHE A 100 -3.96 -11.28 -3.52
CA PHE A 100 -3.02 -11.77 -4.54
C PHE A 100 -2.17 -12.93 -4.02
N LEU A 101 -1.54 -12.77 -2.85
CA LEU A 101 -0.70 -13.79 -2.23
C LEU A 101 -0.78 -13.67 -0.71
N SER A 102 -0.75 -14.81 -0.01
CA SER A 102 -0.58 -14.82 1.44
C SER A 102 0.42 -15.89 1.85
N PHE A 103 1.32 -15.52 2.73
CA PHE A 103 2.29 -16.39 3.37
C PHE A 103 2.15 -16.26 4.88
N LYS A 104 2.15 -17.39 5.57
CA LYS A 104 2.09 -17.46 7.01
C LYS A 104 3.02 -18.57 7.50
N ASP A 105 3.99 -18.22 8.31
CA ASP A 105 4.84 -19.15 9.05
C ASP A 105 4.85 -18.76 10.54
N LYS A 106 5.54 -19.53 11.39
CA LYS A 106 5.58 -19.35 12.84
C LYS A 106 6.09 -17.98 13.29
N ALA A 107 6.93 -17.33 12.47
CA ALA A 107 7.58 -16.05 12.81
C ALA A 107 7.06 -14.85 12.01
N GLU A 108 6.44 -15.08 10.85
CA GLU A 108 6.16 -14.06 9.85
C GLU A 108 4.77 -14.25 9.23
N ASN A 109 4.00 -13.16 9.17
CA ASN A 109 2.77 -13.08 8.39
C ASN A 109 2.96 -12.07 7.26
N CYS A 110 2.65 -12.48 6.03
CA CYS A 110 2.64 -11.61 4.87
C CYS A 110 1.33 -11.75 4.09
N GLN A 111 0.73 -10.62 3.72
CA GLN A 111 -0.42 -10.58 2.83
C GLN A 111 -0.21 -9.51 1.75
N ILE A 112 -0.31 -9.93 0.50
CA ILE A 112 -0.26 -9.06 -0.68
C ILE A 112 -1.65 -8.97 -1.25
N MET A 113 -2.09 -7.74 -1.50
CA MET A 113 -3.36 -7.45 -2.13
C MET A 113 -3.20 -6.38 -3.19
N ILE A 114 -4.13 -6.38 -4.14
CA ILE A 114 -4.12 -5.45 -5.27
C ILE A 114 -5.48 -4.77 -5.40
N ARG A 115 -5.47 -3.55 -5.91
CA ARG A 115 -6.68 -2.89 -6.37
C ARG A 115 -6.60 -2.64 -7.85
N LYS A 116 -7.67 -3.01 -8.56
CA LYS A 116 -7.83 -2.77 -9.98
C LYS A 116 -8.78 -1.62 -10.24
N LYS A 117 -8.58 -0.95 -11.37
CA LYS A 117 -9.55 -0.03 -11.97
C LYS A 117 -9.67 -0.40 -13.44
N LYS A 118 -10.80 -1.00 -13.82
CA LYS A 118 -10.90 -1.77 -15.07
C LYS A 118 -9.85 -2.90 -15.03
N ASP A 119 -9.06 -3.06 -16.09
CA ASP A 119 -8.04 -4.12 -16.17
C ASP A 119 -6.67 -3.70 -15.63
N ALA A 120 -6.49 -2.42 -15.25
CA ALA A 120 -5.22 -1.91 -14.75
C ALA A 120 -5.11 -2.07 -13.22
N ILE A 121 -3.97 -2.59 -12.75
CA ILE A 121 -3.65 -2.60 -11.32
C ILE A 121 -3.14 -1.22 -10.94
N VAL A 122 -3.88 -0.54 -10.08
CA VAL A 122 -3.60 0.86 -9.72
C VAL A 122 -2.93 1.02 -8.37
N GLU A 123 -2.93 -0.04 -7.57
CA GLU A 123 -2.40 -0.05 -6.22
C GLU A 123 -2.10 -1.49 -5.77
N LEU A 124 -0.95 -1.67 -5.09
CA LEU A 124 -0.51 -2.93 -4.50
C LEU A 124 -0.14 -2.67 -3.04
N VAL A 125 -0.71 -3.45 -2.13
CA VAL A 125 -0.54 -3.32 -0.69
C VAL A 125 0.07 -4.61 -0.16
N MET A 126 1.19 -4.49 0.54
CA MET A 126 1.82 -5.57 1.27
C MET A 126 1.73 -5.28 2.75
N LEU A 127 1.12 -6.21 3.51
CA LEU A 127 1.08 -6.18 4.96
C LEU A 127 2.06 -7.23 5.48
N MET A 128 2.95 -6.82 6.38
CA MET A 128 3.96 -7.68 6.97
C MET A 128 3.97 -7.53 8.48
N HIS A 129 4.05 -8.66 9.16
CA HIS A 129 4.24 -8.73 10.60
C HIS A 129 5.33 -9.76 10.91
N GLU A 130 6.38 -9.33 11.58
CA GLU A 130 7.44 -10.18 12.12
C GLU A 130 7.67 -9.82 13.59
N LYS A 131 7.50 -10.80 14.48
CA LYS A 131 7.69 -10.66 15.94
C LYS A 131 6.85 -9.53 16.56
N ASN A 132 7.43 -8.34 16.70
CA ASN A 132 6.78 -7.15 17.27
C ASN A 132 6.78 -5.97 16.30
N GLN A 133 7.22 -6.21 15.07
CA GLN A 133 7.33 -5.21 14.01
C GLN A 133 6.21 -5.39 13.01
N PHE A 134 5.67 -4.27 12.57
CA PHE A 134 4.67 -4.19 11.51
C PHE A 134 5.20 -3.31 10.40
N ALA A 135 4.95 -3.72 9.16
CA ALA A 135 5.28 -2.93 7.99
C ALA A 135 4.18 -3.03 6.93
N VAL A 136 3.91 -1.91 6.28
CA VAL A 136 3.11 -1.81 5.07
C VAL A 136 3.98 -1.25 3.97
N ILE A 137 4.00 -1.92 2.82
CA ILE A 137 4.52 -1.35 1.58
C ILE A 137 3.34 -1.15 0.65
N ASN A 138 3.08 0.10 0.28
CA ASN A 138 1.97 0.50 -0.57
C ASN A 138 2.50 1.17 -1.83
N PHE A 139 2.33 0.52 -2.97
CA PHE A 139 2.64 1.09 -4.27
C PHE A 139 1.37 1.65 -4.90
N THR A 140 1.48 2.81 -5.56
CA THR A 140 0.42 3.34 -6.43
C THR A 140 1.00 3.58 -7.82
N GLY A 141 0.22 3.37 -8.88
CA GLY A 141 0.77 3.45 -10.24
C GLY A 141 -0.16 2.90 -11.31
N ASN A 142 0.39 2.62 -12.49
CA ASN A 142 -0.21 1.74 -13.46
C ASN A 142 0.67 0.49 -13.56
N MET A 143 0.35 -0.55 -12.81
CA MET A 143 1.19 -1.73 -12.68
C MET A 143 0.77 -2.79 -13.68
N SER A 144 1.77 -3.39 -14.33
CA SER A 144 1.56 -4.56 -15.15
C SER A 144 1.53 -5.85 -14.28
N PRO A 145 0.90 -6.94 -14.74
CA PRO A 145 0.96 -8.23 -14.06
C PRO A 145 2.39 -8.76 -13.85
N GLU A 146 3.31 -8.40 -14.73
CA GLU A 146 4.73 -8.77 -14.66
C GLU A 146 5.42 -8.15 -13.44
N PHE A 147 5.12 -6.89 -13.10
CA PHE A 147 5.62 -6.27 -11.87
C PHE A 147 5.25 -7.07 -10.63
N ILE A 148 3.96 -7.43 -10.53
CA ILE A 148 3.46 -8.17 -9.37
C ILE A 148 4.12 -9.55 -9.31
N SER A 149 4.31 -10.19 -10.46
CA SER A 149 4.96 -11.50 -10.55
C SER A 149 6.43 -11.44 -10.12
N LYS A 150 7.19 -10.44 -10.58
CA LYS A 150 8.58 -10.21 -10.16
C LYS A 150 8.68 -9.90 -8.66
N LEU A 151 7.79 -9.05 -8.14
CA LEU A 151 7.74 -8.71 -6.72
C LEU A 151 7.38 -9.94 -5.85
N ALA A 152 6.36 -10.70 -6.25
CA ALA A 152 5.97 -11.91 -5.54
C ALA A 152 7.08 -12.97 -5.58
N ALA A 153 7.88 -13.03 -6.64
CA ALA A 153 9.02 -13.93 -6.74
C ALA A 153 10.18 -13.52 -5.80
N SER A 154 10.49 -12.23 -5.69
CA SER A 154 11.54 -11.75 -4.78
C SER A 154 11.17 -11.92 -3.30
N MET A 155 9.87 -11.97 -3.00
CA MET A 155 9.34 -12.12 -1.65
C MET A 155 9.22 -13.57 -1.16
N LYS A 156 9.41 -14.57 -2.02
CA LYS A 156 9.41 -15.96 -1.54
C LYS A 156 10.58 -16.12 -0.55
N PRO A 157 10.33 -16.60 0.69
CA PRO A 157 11.42 -16.81 1.64
C PRO A 157 12.46 -17.72 0.97
N LYS A 158 13.72 -17.29 0.97
CA LYS A 158 14.83 -18.15 0.54
C LYS A 158 14.76 -19.39 1.43
N ARG A 159 14.42 -20.55 0.84
CA ARG A 159 14.61 -21.84 1.50
C ARG A 159 16.11 -21.95 1.76
N SER A 160 16.50 -21.66 3.00
CA SER A 160 17.78 -22.08 3.56
C SER A 160 17.83 -23.60 3.64
#